data_AF-A0AAU5WCW2-F1
#
_entry.id   AF-A0AAU5WCW2-F1
#
_cell.length_a   1.000
_cell.length_b   1.000
_cell.length_c   1.000
_cell.angle_alpha   90.00
_cell.angle_beta   90.00
_cell.angle_gamma   90.00
#
_symmetry.space_group_name_H-M   'P 1'
#
loop_
_entity.id
_entity.type
_entity.pdbx_description
1 polymer ?
#
loop_
_entity_poly.entity_id
_entity_poly.type
_entity_poly.pdbx_seq_one_letter_code
_entity_poly.pdbx_strand_id
1 'polypeptide(L)'
;MGQQIQINPERIAQHGEDVKSTIASILNGARDALNTGGTIEGGDFSVDGTMASMAYPMALQFAYEDLETHLEMLSKFASGLDATARTYRAAEEASTITQV
;
A
#
# COMPACT_ATOMS: atom_id res chain seq x y z
N MET A 1 -0.68 -14.16 38.24
CA MET A 1 -1.62 -13.24 37.57
C MET A 1 -0.94 -12.78 36.29
N GLY A 2 -1.41 -13.26 35.13
CA GLY A 2 -0.80 -12.92 33.84
C GLY A 2 -1.00 -11.44 33.53
N GLN A 3 0.02 -10.79 32.98
CA GLN A 3 -0.10 -9.43 32.45
C GLN A 3 -1.21 -9.44 31.38
N GLN A 4 -2.29 -8.71 31.64
CA GLN A 4 -3.34 -8.49 30.64
C GLN A 4 -2.74 -7.61 29.54
N ILE A 5 -2.66 -8.15 28.33
CA ILE A 5 -2.21 -7.40 27.16
C ILE A 5 -3.28 -6.35 26.89
N GLN A 6 -2.98 -5.08 27.11
CA GLN A 6 -3.87 -3.99 26.73
C GLN A 6 -3.74 -3.77 25.22
N ILE A 7 -4.74 -4.24 24.47
CA ILE A 7 -4.88 -3.92 23.05
C ILE A 7 -5.63 -2.60 22.93
N ASN A 8 -5.08 -1.67 22.15
CA ASN A 8 -5.67 -0.36 21.88
C ASN A 8 -6.20 -0.33 20.43
N PRO A 9 -7.52 -0.49 20.21
CA PRO A 9 -8.12 -0.50 18.88
C PRO A 9 -7.88 0.79 18.10
N GLU A 10 -7.83 1.94 18.77
CA GLU A 10 -7.59 3.25 18.14
C GLU A 10 -6.19 3.31 17.54
N ARG A 11 -5.17 2.74 18.21
CA ARG A 11 -3.81 2.64 17.67
C ARG A 11 -3.72 1.69 16.48
N ILE A 12 -4.50 0.60 16.46
CA ILE A 12 -4.55 -0.32 15.32
C ILE A 12 -5.15 0.38 14.10
N ALA A 13 -6.26 1.11 14.29
CA ALA A 13 -6.88 1.90 13.24
C ALA A 13 -5.94 3.00 12.72
N GLN A 14 -5.29 3.74 13.61
CA GLN A 14 -4.32 4.77 13.25
C GLN A 14 -3.16 4.18 12.43
N HIS A 15 -2.68 2.99 12.79
CA HIS A 15 -1.62 2.34 12.03
C HIS A 15 -2.04 1.99 10.60
N GLY A 16 -3.29 1.58 10.38
CA GLY A 16 -3.84 1.37 9.04
C GLY A 16 -3.81 2.63 8.20
N GLU A 17 -4.17 3.78 8.77
CA GLU A 17 -4.13 5.08 8.11
C GLU A 17 -2.70 5.58 7.88
N ASP A 18 -1.78 5.35 8.82
CA ASP A 18 -0.37 5.75 8.70
C ASP A 18 0.32 5.00 7.55
N VAL A 19 0.07 3.69 7.45
CA VAL A 19 0.59 2.85 6.36
C VAL A 19 0.04 3.32 5.01
N LYS A 20 -1.26 3.62 4.96
CA LYS A 20 -1.91 4.10 3.76
C LYS A 20 -1.38 5.46 3.32
N SER A 21 -1.35 6.44 4.23
CA SER A 21 -0.96 7.82 3.94
C SER A 21 0.51 7.95 3.53
N THR A 22 1.41 7.25 4.22
CA THR A 22 2.85 7.35 3.95
C THR A 22 3.23 6.66 2.66
N ILE A 23 2.82 5.39 2.49
CA ILE A 23 3.30 4.57 1.37
C ILE A 23 2.52 4.86 0.08
N ALA A 24 1.21 5.10 0.15
CA ALA A 24 0.45 5.43 -1.05
C ALA A 24 0.93 6.75 -1.68
N SER A 25 1.34 7.73 -0.87
CA SER A 25 1.89 8.99 -1.40
C SER A 25 3.17 8.76 -2.20
N ILE A 26 4.07 7.91 -1.72
CA ILE A 26 5.32 7.58 -2.41
C ILE A 26 5.03 6.83 -3.71
N LEU A 27 4.16 5.81 -3.67
CA LEU A 27 3.81 5.00 -4.84
C LEU A 27 3.08 5.82 -5.91
N ASN A 28 2.16 6.69 -5.51
CA ASN A 28 1.50 7.62 -6.43
C ASN A 28 2.49 8.61 -7.04
N GLY A 29 3.44 9.13 -6.24
CA GLY A 29 4.51 9.98 -6.76
C GLY A 29 5.40 9.28 -7.79
N ALA A 30 5.73 7.99 -7.57
CA ALA A 30 6.47 7.18 -8.53
C ALA A 30 5.67 6.96 -9.84
N ARG A 31 4.37 6.68 -9.72
CA ARG A 31 3.46 6.56 -10.86
C ARG A 31 3.37 7.86 -11.66
N ASP A 32 3.24 9.00 -11.00
CA ASP A 32 3.18 10.32 -11.65
C ASP A 32 4.49 10.67 -12.34
N ALA A 33 5.64 10.33 -11.74
CA ALA A 33 6.95 10.51 -12.35
C ALA A 33 7.08 9.68 -13.64
N LEU A 34 6.65 8.42 -13.62
CA LEU A 34 6.63 7.56 -14.81
C LEU A 34 5.66 8.09 -15.87
N ASN A 35 4.48 8.57 -15.48
CA ASN A 35 3.52 9.15 -16.44
C ASN A 35 4.06 10.40 -17.12
N THR A 36 4.81 11.22 -16.39
CA THR A 36 5.28 12.53 -16.88
C THR A 36 6.56 12.42 -17.71
N GLY A 37 7.46 11.48 -17.38
CA GLY A 37 8.79 11.41 -18.00
C GLY A 37 9.30 10.00 -18.28
N GLY A 38 8.50 8.96 -18.02
CA GLY A 38 8.86 7.56 -18.25
C GLY A 38 8.54 7.07 -19.65
N THR A 39 7.78 7.78 -20.46
CA THR A 39 7.56 7.38 -21.87
C THR A 39 8.69 7.96 -22.72
N ILE A 40 9.62 7.10 -23.14
CA ILE A 40 10.71 7.44 -24.08
C ILE A 40 10.61 6.59 -25.35
N GLU A 41 11.01 7.17 -26.47
CA GLU A 41 10.94 6.54 -27.79
C GLU A 41 12.25 5.82 -28.13
N GLY A 42 12.24 4.97 -29.17
CA GLY A 42 13.44 4.25 -29.57
C GLY A 42 14.61 5.15 -30.01
N GLY A 43 14.33 6.39 -30.40
CA GLY A 43 15.33 7.41 -30.72
C GLY A 43 16.04 8.01 -29.50
N ASP A 44 15.49 7.85 -28.29
CA ASP A 44 16.13 8.29 -27.04
C ASP A 44 17.25 7.34 -26.60
N PHE A 45 17.34 6.16 -27.21
CA PHE A 45 18.39 5.19 -26.98
C PHE A 45 19.54 5.39 -27.97
N SER A 46 20.77 5.23 -27.48
CA SER A 46 21.94 5.11 -28.37
C SER A 46 21.81 3.89 -29.29
N VAL A 47 22.60 3.85 -30.37
CA VAL A 47 22.65 2.72 -31.31
C VAL A 47 22.91 1.39 -30.59
N ASP A 48 23.78 1.39 -29.58
CA ASP A 48 24.09 0.21 -28.76
C ASP A 48 22.89 -0.23 -27.89
N GLY A 49 21.94 0.68 -27.65
CA GLY A 49 20.72 0.47 -26.87
C GLY A 49 19.52 -0.03 -27.66
N THR A 50 19.68 -0.44 -28.92
CA THR A 50 18.56 -0.87 -29.79
C THR A 50 17.73 -2.02 -29.19
N MET A 51 18.36 -2.98 -28.52
CA MET A 51 17.58 -4.03 -27.84
C MET A 51 16.84 -3.50 -26.60
N ALA A 52 17.43 -2.53 -25.89
CA ALA A 52 16.79 -1.92 -24.74
C ALA A 52 15.56 -1.09 -25.16
N SER A 53 15.62 -0.38 -26.28
CA SER A 53 14.48 0.37 -26.80
C SER A 53 13.29 -0.51 -27.17
N MET A 54 13.56 -1.72 -27.67
CA MET A 54 12.50 -2.70 -27.97
C MET A 54 11.86 -3.27 -26.70
N ALA A 55 12.63 -3.46 -25.63
CA ALA A 55 12.14 -4.01 -24.37
C ALA A 55 11.49 -2.95 -23.46
N TYR A 56 11.89 -1.69 -23.60
CA TYR A 56 11.51 -0.60 -22.71
C TYR A 56 9.99 -0.41 -22.55
N PRO A 57 9.17 -0.42 -23.62
CA PRO A 57 7.72 -0.25 -23.47
C PRO A 57 7.06 -1.35 -22.63
N MET A 58 7.56 -2.59 -22.72
CA MET A 58 7.08 -3.70 -21.88
C MET A 58 7.54 -3.54 -20.43
N ALA A 59 8.79 -3.14 -20.21
CA ALA A 59 9.31 -2.89 -18.86
C ALA A 59 8.54 -1.74 -18.17
N LEU A 60 8.20 -0.70 -18.91
CA LEU A 60 7.41 0.43 -18.42
C LEU A 60 5.98 0.00 -18.06
N GLN A 61 5.33 -0.82 -18.90
CA GLN A 61 4.02 -1.39 -18.60
C GLN A 61 4.05 -2.25 -17.34
N PHE A 62 5.06 -3.12 -17.21
CA PHE A 62 5.25 -3.94 -16.02
C PHE A 62 5.41 -3.08 -14.76
N ALA A 63 6.18 -1.99 -14.83
CA ALA A 63 6.34 -1.08 -13.70
C ALA A 63 5.00 -0.42 -13.29
N TYR A 64 4.14 -0.06 -14.24
CA TYR A 64 2.80 0.45 -13.92
C TYR A 64 1.91 -0.60 -13.25
N GLU A 65 1.89 -1.82 -13.76
CA GLU A 65 1.10 -2.91 -13.18
C GLU A 65 1.58 -3.28 -11.78
N ASP A 66 2.89 -3.29 -11.56
CA ASP A 66 3.48 -3.56 -10.25
C ASP A 66 3.13 -2.47 -9.23
N LEU A 67 3.20 -1.19 -9.62
CA LEU A 67 2.78 -0.07 -8.76
C LEU A 67 1.30 -0.14 -8.38
N GLU A 68 0.42 -0.44 -9.34
CA GLU A 68 -1.01 -0.61 -9.09
C GLU A 68 -1.28 -1.78 -8.13
N THR A 69 -0.59 -2.91 -8.34
CA THR A 69 -0.68 -4.09 -7.47
C THR A 69 -0.27 -3.74 -6.03
N HIS A 70 0.82 -3.00 -5.85
CA HIS A 70 1.26 -2.57 -4.53
C HIS A 70 0.27 -1.61 -3.84
N LEU A 71 -0.34 -0.69 -4.59
CA LEU A 71 -1.40 0.18 -4.08
C LEU A 71 -2.63 -0.62 -3.64
N GLU A 72 -3.04 -1.63 -4.41
CA GLU A 72 -4.15 -2.50 -4.06
C GLU A 72 -3.85 -3.33 -2.79
N MET A 73 -2.65 -3.91 -2.70
CA MET A 73 -2.19 -4.64 -1.51
C MET A 73 -2.21 -3.75 -0.27
N LEU A 74 -1.69 -2.53 -0.38
CA LEU A 74 -1.68 -1.55 0.71
C LEU A 74 -3.12 -1.25 1.21
N SER A 75 -4.04 -1.03 0.27
CA SER A 75 -5.45 -0.78 0.57
C SER A 75 -6.10 -1.96 1.30
N LYS A 76 -5.82 -3.20 0.85
CA LYS A 76 -6.30 -4.43 1.51
C LYS A 76 -5.76 -4.57 2.93
N PHE A 77 -4.47 -4.29 3.15
CA PHE A 77 -3.88 -4.35 4.49
C PHE A 77 -4.47 -3.30 5.43
N ALA A 78 -4.62 -2.05 4.99
CA ALA A 78 -5.25 -1.00 5.77
C ALA A 78 -6.70 -1.37 6.14
N SER A 79 -7.46 -1.90 5.18
CA SER A 79 -8.84 -2.37 5.42
C SER A 79 -8.89 -3.52 6.43
N GLY A 80 -7.93 -4.44 6.39
CA GLY A 80 -7.81 -5.53 7.35
C GLY A 80 -7.51 -5.04 8.78
N LEU A 81 -6.65 -4.02 8.92
CA LEU A 81 -6.35 -3.39 10.21
C LEU A 81 -7.59 -2.68 10.79
N ASP A 82 -8.33 -1.92 9.98
CA ASP A 82 -9.59 -1.29 10.42
C ASP A 82 -10.64 -2.34 10.84
N ALA A 83 -10.82 -3.40 10.05
CA ALA A 83 -11.72 -4.50 10.39
C ALA A 83 -11.33 -5.17 11.72
N THR A 84 -10.02 -5.37 11.94
CA THR A 84 -9.48 -5.93 13.18
C THR A 84 -9.77 -5.00 14.37
N ALA A 85 -9.51 -3.70 14.24
CA ALA A 85 -9.78 -2.72 15.27
C ALA A 85 -11.27 -2.70 15.67
N ARG A 86 -12.17 -2.68 14.68
CA ARG A 86 -13.63 -2.70 14.92
C ARG A 86 -14.07 -3.98 15.64
N THR A 87 -13.58 -5.12 15.19
CA THR A 87 -13.93 -6.42 15.79
C THR A 87 -13.45 -6.50 17.23
N TYR A 88 -12.23 -6.02 17.51
CA TYR A 88 -11.67 -6.03 18.85
C TYR A 88 -12.44 -5.10 19.80
N ARG A 89 -12.77 -3.88 19.35
CA ARG A 89 -13.58 -2.93 20.12
C ARG A 89 -14.95 -3.53 20.48
N ALA A 90 -15.64 -4.11 19.50
CA ALA A 90 -16.94 -4.74 19.73
C ALA A 90 -16.86 -5.91 20.72
N ALA A 91 -15.79 -6.72 20.66
CA ALA A 91 -15.57 -7.81 21.59
C ALA A 91 -15.31 -7.33 23.03
N GLU A 92 -14.50 -6.28 23.21
CA GLU A 92 -14.24 -5.66 24.52
C GLU A 92 -15.52 -5.03 25.10
N GLU A 93 -16.29 -4.28 24.30
CA GLU A 93 -17.57 -3.71 24.73
C GLU A 93 -18.54 -4.80 25.19
N ALA A 94 -18.71 -5.88 24.40
CA ALA A 94 -19.57 -7.00 24.77
C ALA A 94 -19.09 -7.75 26.02
N SER A 95 -17.77 -7.91 26.20
CA SER A 95 -17.19 -8.57 27.36
C SER A 95 -17.34 -7.74 28.64
N THR A 96 -17.18 -6.42 28.53
CA THR A 96 -17.25 -5.49 29.67
C THR A 96 -18.70 -5.25 30.13
N ILE A 97 -19.67 -5.22 29.21
CA ILE A 97 -21.11 -5.08 29.55
C ILE A 97 -21.66 -6.31 30.30
N THR A 98 -20.95 -7.45 30.28
CA THR A 98 -21.40 -8.70 30.92
C THR A 98 -20.80 -8.93 32.31
N GLN A 99 -19.89 -8.07 32.79
CA GLN A 99 -19.42 -8.14 34.19
C GLN A 99 -20.41 -7.40 35.11
N VAL A 100 -21.05 -8.20 35.97
CA VAL A 100 -22.13 -7.87 36.93
C VAL A 100 -21.83 -6.67 37.81
#